data_AF-A9F1E2-F1
#
_entry.id   AF-A9F1E2-F1
#
_cell.length_a   1.000
_cell.length_b   1.000
_cell.length_c   1.000
_cell.angle_alpha   90.00
_cell.angle_beta   90.00
_cell.angle_gamma   90.00
#
_symmetry.space_group_name_H-M   'P 1'
#
loop_
_entity.id
_entity.type
_entity.pdbx_description
1 polymer ?
#
loop_
_entity_poly.entity_id
_entity_poly.type
_entity_poly.pdbx_seq_one_letter_code
_entity_poly.pdbx_strand_id
1 'polypeptide(L)'
;MSNVFANGRLVLHQGDGLTHIAAPPDVCKVPTPAGPVPTPFVNTAQDAMLAKGSKQTAIAGNPVALASSELSTSTGDEPGSAGGVISSKIKGKLTWSGSSMDVKVEGKGVVRFLDPTMHNGNTFNTAFISNGQTGLAYGDDAPCVVCRQALDNHRVHETSAVVETLLALFAELEKKFRAQEELLRKYLALVEQRREKRAVFERKIDEQSVSLKQLETAAASAKTDLDNAPKEKKAELGKSYNEAQKKVTTKRDEIKALRREAEVATEDLTKELRKINDELGAKPPVLGEDERTGTYTKPYMIGACICKCSQAPKMLAAASGKVTPGFSDAVKATGKFVLVDGFTQSDRQKGALERLNRNAWDCAAPKLLEAGGAGGHKVKTMSEKWYSPLGVTVKVTYTKTKDGEKSRNLQEFRHKESVPSCETCQELIPEMLCKNQEECS
;
A
#
# COMPACT_ATOMS: atom_id res chain seq x y z
N MET A 1 -21.57 -13.87 25.19
CA MET A 1 -20.40 -13.01 25.48
C MET A 1 -20.38 -12.73 26.97
N SER A 2 -19.34 -13.14 27.66
CA SER A 2 -19.18 -12.84 29.08
C SER A 2 -18.68 -11.40 29.30
N ASN A 3 -18.99 -10.86 30.48
CA ASN A 3 -18.52 -9.54 30.94
C ASN A 3 -17.62 -9.68 32.18
N VAL A 4 -16.90 -10.80 32.31
CA VAL A 4 -16.08 -11.11 33.49
C VAL A 4 -14.61 -10.88 33.16
N PHE A 5 -13.95 -10.01 33.91
CA PHE A 5 -12.58 -9.58 33.63
C PHE A 5 -11.64 -9.89 34.80
N ALA A 6 -10.40 -10.23 34.47
CA ALA A 6 -9.27 -10.30 35.39
C ALA A 6 -8.14 -9.44 34.83
N ASN A 7 -7.59 -8.54 35.65
CA ASN A 7 -6.53 -7.60 35.23
C ASN A 7 -6.88 -6.79 33.98
N GLY A 8 -8.15 -6.37 33.85
CA GLY A 8 -8.63 -5.63 32.69
C GLY A 8 -8.73 -6.44 31.40
N ARG A 9 -8.62 -7.78 31.45
CA ARG A 9 -8.73 -8.68 30.30
C ARG A 9 -9.85 -9.70 30.54
N LEU A 10 -10.57 -10.04 29.48
CA LEU A 10 -11.70 -10.98 29.55
C LEU A 10 -11.23 -12.34 30.06
N VAL A 11 -11.95 -12.93 31.01
CA VAL A 11 -11.66 -14.29 31.50
C VAL A 11 -12.22 -15.31 30.52
N LEU A 12 -11.36 -16.20 30.02
CA LEU A 12 -11.72 -17.18 29.01
C LEU A 12 -12.55 -18.33 29.61
N HIS A 13 -13.63 -18.71 28.96
CA HIS A 13 -14.45 -19.88 29.26
C HIS A 13 -14.87 -20.62 27.98
N GLN A 14 -15.30 -21.87 28.11
CA GLN A 14 -15.58 -22.77 26.96
C GLN A 14 -16.59 -22.21 25.94
N GLY A 15 -17.49 -21.32 26.38
CA GLY A 15 -18.58 -20.76 25.60
C GLY A 15 -18.31 -19.38 24.98
N ASP A 16 -17.07 -18.88 25.04
CA ASP A 16 -16.73 -17.55 24.49
C ASP A 16 -16.76 -17.51 22.95
N GLY A 17 -16.54 -18.66 22.30
CA GLY A 17 -16.60 -18.79 20.84
C GLY A 17 -15.39 -18.19 20.11
N LEU A 18 -14.27 -17.92 20.80
CA LEU A 18 -13.07 -17.38 20.16
C LEU A 18 -12.28 -18.48 19.46
N THR A 19 -11.54 -18.06 18.43
CA THR A 19 -10.57 -18.90 17.71
C THR A 19 -9.18 -18.32 17.90
N HIS A 20 -8.28 -19.13 18.45
CA HIS A 20 -6.87 -18.81 18.63
C HIS A 20 -6.12 -19.22 17.37
N ILE A 21 -5.50 -18.24 16.69
CA ILE A 21 -4.78 -18.45 15.45
C ILE A 21 -3.29 -18.22 15.69
N ALA A 22 -2.47 -19.22 15.38
CA ALA A 22 -1.03 -19.13 15.36
C ALA A 22 -0.57 -18.63 13.99
N ALA A 23 0.01 -17.43 13.93
CA ALA A 23 0.75 -17.00 12.73
C ALA A 23 1.94 -17.95 12.49
N PRO A 24 2.36 -18.17 11.24
CA PRO A 24 3.41 -19.16 10.94
C PRO A 24 4.69 -18.87 11.71
N PRO A 25 5.19 -19.83 12.49
CA PRO A 25 6.34 -20.60 12.01
C PRO A 25 6.22 -22.11 12.31
N ASP A 26 5.01 -22.69 12.27
CA ASP A 26 4.84 -24.14 12.41
C ASP A 26 5.32 -24.86 11.15
N VAL A 27 6.64 -25.02 11.03
CA VAL A 27 7.26 -25.67 9.89
C VAL A 27 7.15 -27.17 10.07
N CYS A 28 6.28 -27.80 9.29
CA CYS A 28 6.09 -29.23 9.25
C CYS A 28 6.71 -29.84 8.00
N LYS A 29 7.13 -31.10 8.12
CA LYS A 29 7.69 -31.89 7.03
C LYS A 29 6.53 -32.39 6.17
N VAL A 30 6.36 -31.81 4.98
CA VAL A 30 5.37 -32.26 3.98
C VAL A 30 6.00 -33.35 3.13
N PRO A 31 5.46 -34.59 3.11
CA PRO A 31 5.97 -35.63 2.23
C PRO A 31 5.85 -35.23 0.75
N THR A 32 6.95 -35.36 0.00
CA THR A 32 6.95 -35.21 -1.47
C THR A 32 7.71 -36.38 -2.11
N PRO A 33 7.53 -36.64 -3.42
CA PRO A 33 8.28 -37.69 -4.12
C PRO A 33 9.81 -37.54 -4.06
N ALA A 34 10.32 -36.33 -3.84
CA ALA A 34 11.75 -36.02 -3.72
C ALA A 34 12.26 -35.98 -2.25
N GLY A 35 11.41 -36.35 -1.28
CA GLY A 35 11.68 -36.28 0.16
C GLY A 35 10.86 -35.21 0.89
N PRO A 36 10.83 -35.20 2.24
CA PRO A 36 10.02 -34.26 2.99
C PRO A 36 10.50 -32.80 2.86
N VAL A 37 9.60 -31.87 2.55
CA VAL A 37 9.88 -30.44 2.40
C VAL A 37 9.39 -29.67 3.63
N PRO A 38 10.25 -28.91 4.33
CA PRO A 38 9.83 -28.03 5.42
C PRO A 38 8.88 -26.94 4.91
N THR A 39 7.63 -26.94 5.39
CA THR A 39 6.58 -26.00 4.94
C THR A 39 5.91 -25.35 6.16
N PRO A 40 5.78 -24.01 6.20
CA PRO A 40 5.12 -23.32 7.30
C PRO A 40 3.59 -23.45 7.25
N PHE A 41 2.96 -23.73 8.39
CA PHE A 41 1.51 -23.82 8.55
C PHE A 41 0.95 -22.79 9.54
N VAL A 42 -0.34 -22.47 9.37
CA VAL A 42 -1.14 -21.65 10.29
C VAL A 42 -2.01 -22.60 11.09
N ASN A 43 -1.89 -22.57 12.41
CA ASN A 43 -2.70 -23.41 13.28
C ASN A 43 -3.85 -22.64 13.91
N THR A 44 -4.96 -23.33 14.17
CA THR A 44 -6.17 -22.78 14.79
C THR A 44 -6.70 -23.70 15.89
N ALA A 45 -7.18 -23.13 16.99
CA ALA A 45 -7.85 -23.85 18.07
C ALA A 45 -9.03 -23.02 18.60
N GLN A 46 -10.11 -23.67 19.05
CA GLN A 46 -11.35 -22.99 19.44
C GLN A 46 -11.67 -23.19 20.94
N ASP A 47 -12.21 -22.16 21.59
CA ASP A 47 -12.58 -22.23 23.02
C ASP A 47 -13.55 -23.37 23.34
N ALA A 48 -14.42 -23.73 22.40
CA ALA A 48 -15.34 -24.85 22.54
C ALA A 48 -14.63 -26.18 22.85
N MET A 49 -13.36 -26.29 22.45
CA MET A 49 -12.50 -27.46 22.67
C MET A 49 -11.78 -27.44 24.03
N LEU A 50 -12.16 -26.54 24.94
CA LEU A 50 -11.59 -26.44 26.28
C LEU A 50 -11.71 -27.76 27.03
N ALA A 51 -10.56 -28.31 27.38
CA ALA A 51 -10.40 -29.46 28.24
C ALA A 51 -9.72 -29.02 29.55
N LYS A 52 -10.03 -29.75 30.63
CA LYS A 52 -9.49 -29.48 31.97
C LYS A 52 -9.80 -28.04 32.45
N GLY A 53 -10.98 -27.51 32.09
CA GLY A 53 -11.52 -26.28 32.69
C GLY A 53 -11.89 -26.46 34.16
N SER A 54 -12.37 -25.39 34.80
CA SER A 54 -12.90 -25.44 36.16
C SER A 54 -14.07 -26.43 36.29
N LYS A 55 -14.24 -26.99 37.49
CA LYS A 55 -15.27 -27.99 37.80
C LYS A 55 -16.45 -27.43 38.58
N GLN A 56 -16.19 -26.44 39.44
CA GLN A 56 -17.14 -25.88 40.39
C GLN A 56 -17.56 -24.46 40.01
N THR A 57 -16.68 -23.72 39.32
CA THR A 57 -16.97 -22.35 38.88
C THR A 57 -17.32 -22.35 37.39
N ALA A 58 -18.34 -21.57 37.01
CA ALA A 58 -18.71 -21.38 35.62
C ALA A 58 -18.96 -19.89 35.35
N ILE A 59 -18.62 -19.45 34.13
CA ILE A 59 -18.99 -18.13 33.60
C ILE A 59 -20.00 -18.39 32.49
N ALA A 60 -21.16 -17.75 32.57
CA ALA A 60 -22.27 -17.97 31.62
C ALA A 60 -22.60 -19.46 31.40
N GLY A 61 -22.61 -20.26 32.48
CA GLY A 61 -22.89 -21.70 32.43
C GLY A 61 -21.77 -22.58 31.86
N ASN A 62 -20.60 -22.00 31.54
CA ASN A 62 -19.49 -22.72 30.92
C ASN A 62 -18.26 -22.80 31.85
N PRO A 63 -17.48 -23.90 31.80
CA PRO A 63 -16.21 -24.01 32.50
C PRO A 63 -15.22 -22.90 32.13
N VAL A 64 -14.54 -22.37 33.14
CA VAL A 64 -13.50 -21.34 33.03
C VAL A 64 -12.16 -21.99 32.68
N ALA A 65 -11.39 -21.37 31.80
CA ALA A 65 -10.03 -21.80 31.51
C ALA A 65 -9.08 -21.36 32.62
N LEU A 66 -8.29 -22.30 33.12
CA LEU A 66 -7.32 -22.13 34.21
C LEU A 66 -5.90 -22.32 33.67
N ALA A 67 -4.90 -21.92 34.45
CA ALA A 67 -3.48 -22.11 34.11
C ALA A 67 -3.10 -23.57 33.78
N SER A 68 -3.89 -24.56 34.23
CA SER A 68 -3.69 -25.99 33.93
C SER A 68 -4.55 -26.52 32.78
N SER A 69 -5.37 -25.68 32.17
CA SER A 69 -6.30 -26.05 31.11
C SER A 69 -5.61 -26.14 29.75
N GLU A 70 -6.27 -26.77 28.80
CA GLU A 70 -5.80 -26.90 27.42
C GLU A 70 -6.98 -26.85 26.46
N LEU A 71 -6.78 -26.40 25.22
CA LEU A 71 -7.70 -26.74 24.14
C LEU A 71 -7.24 -28.06 23.54
N SER A 72 -8.14 -29.04 23.51
CA SER A 72 -7.82 -30.43 23.20
C SER A 72 -7.24 -30.62 21.79
N THR A 73 -7.55 -29.72 20.84
CA THR A 73 -7.04 -29.80 19.48
C THR A 73 -6.69 -28.44 18.87
N SER A 74 -5.60 -28.43 18.11
CA SER A 74 -5.09 -27.38 17.25
C SER A 74 -4.91 -28.00 15.87
N THR A 75 -5.41 -27.33 14.83
CA THR A 75 -5.56 -27.84 13.45
C THR A 75 -5.02 -26.85 12.43
N GLY A 76 -4.64 -27.31 11.23
CA GLY A 76 -4.07 -26.49 10.17
C GLY A 76 -2.70 -26.97 9.63
N ASP A 77 -2.07 -27.92 10.33
CA ASP A 77 -0.77 -28.53 10.01
C ASP A 77 -0.87 -29.95 9.43
N GLU A 78 -2.08 -30.44 9.15
CA GLU A 78 -2.34 -31.79 8.66
C GLU A 78 -1.60 -32.17 7.35
N PRO A 79 -1.37 -31.24 6.39
CA PRO A 79 -0.57 -31.56 5.21
C PRO A 79 0.91 -31.87 5.52
N GLY A 80 1.41 -31.41 6.67
CA GLY A 80 2.73 -31.72 7.21
C GLY A 80 2.81 -33.08 7.89
N SER A 81 2.28 -34.13 7.25
CA SER A 81 2.04 -35.44 7.86
C SER A 81 3.28 -36.25 8.26
N ALA A 82 4.50 -35.72 8.04
CA ALA A 82 5.73 -36.25 8.60
C ALA A 82 6.18 -35.53 9.90
N GLY A 83 5.29 -34.67 10.44
CA GLY A 83 5.42 -33.95 11.70
C GLY A 83 6.22 -32.65 11.62
N GLY A 84 6.09 -31.82 12.66
CA GLY A 84 6.89 -30.61 12.84
C GLY A 84 8.40 -30.89 12.79
N VAL A 85 9.17 -29.95 12.21
CA VAL A 85 10.65 -30.07 12.11
C VAL A 85 11.28 -30.22 13.49
N ILE A 86 10.75 -29.54 14.50
CA ILE A 86 11.23 -29.59 15.90
C ILE A 86 10.33 -30.50 16.74
N SER A 87 9.01 -30.38 16.62
CA SER A 87 8.06 -31.06 17.53
C SER A 87 7.79 -32.52 17.16
N SER A 88 8.01 -32.92 15.90
CA SER A 88 7.59 -34.21 15.32
C SER A 88 6.11 -34.57 15.54
N LYS A 89 5.26 -33.56 15.78
CA LYS A 89 3.81 -33.72 15.99
C LYS A 89 3.03 -33.21 14.77
N ILE A 90 1.81 -33.74 14.62
CA ILE A 90 0.81 -33.35 13.62
C ILE A 90 -0.48 -33.18 14.41
N LYS A 91 -1.11 -32.00 14.32
CA LYS A 91 -2.08 -31.56 15.32
C LYS A 91 -1.48 -31.57 16.73
N GLY A 92 -2.28 -31.16 17.69
CA GLY A 92 -1.88 -31.19 19.09
C GLY A 92 -2.83 -30.36 19.93
N LYS A 93 -2.43 -30.07 21.16
CA LYS A 93 -3.19 -29.21 22.06
C LYS A 93 -2.69 -27.77 22.00
N LEU A 94 -3.56 -26.84 22.36
CA LEU A 94 -3.17 -25.49 22.75
C LEU A 94 -3.11 -25.42 24.27
N THR A 95 -2.02 -24.85 24.79
CA THR A 95 -1.92 -24.45 26.20
C THR A 95 -1.60 -22.96 26.29
N TRP A 96 -1.76 -22.33 27.45
CA TRP A 96 -1.34 -20.95 27.67
C TRP A 96 -0.05 -20.91 28.49
N SER A 97 0.88 -20.02 28.14
CA SER A 97 2.10 -19.78 28.92
C SER A 97 1.90 -18.67 29.96
N GLY A 98 0.77 -17.96 29.92
CA GLY A 98 0.37 -16.95 30.89
C GLY A 98 -1.01 -17.21 31.47
N SER A 99 -1.26 -16.67 32.67
CA SER A 99 -2.57 -16.60 33.32
C SER A 99 -2.57 -15.42 34.30
N SER A 100 -3.72 -15.09 34.88
CA SER A 100 -3.83 -14.11 35.97
C SER A 100 -3.07 -14.58 37.21
N MET A 101 -2.28 -13.68 37.81
CA MET A 101 -1.50 -13.98 39.02
C MET A 101 -2.28 -13.73 40.31
N ASP A 102 -3.28 -12.85 40.26
CA ASP A 102 -4.09 -12.36 41.37
C ASP A 102 -5.53 -12.89 41.35
N VAL A 103 -6.13 -13.08 40.18
CA VAL A 103 -7.47 -13.68 40.04
C VAL A 103 -7.34 -15.19 39.82
N LYS A 104 -7.80 -15.96 40.81
CA LYS A 104 -7.72 -17.41 40.82
C LYS A 104 -9.10 -18.04 40.93
N VAL A 105 -9.31 -19.11 40.16
CA VAL A 105 -10.45 -20.01 40.28
C VAL A 105 -9.90 -21.39 40.61
N GLU A 106 -10.46 -22.03 41.64
CA GLU A 106 -10.00 -23.34 42.13
C GLU A 106 -8.50 -23.38 42.44
N GLY A 107 -7.98 -22.28 43.01
CA GLY A 107 -6.58 -22.12 43.38
C GLY A 107 -5.62 -21.90 42.21
N LYS A 108 -6.11 -21.84 40.96
CA LYS A 108 -5.31 -21.64 39.75
C LYS A 108 -5.63 -20.30 39.11
N GLY A 109 -4.62 -19.64 38.54
CA GLY A 109 -4.81 -18.42 37.79
C GLY A 109 -5.79 -18.63 36.64
N VAL A 110 -6.71 -17.68 36.43
CA VAL A 110 -7.62 -17.73 35.29
C VAL A 110 -6.88 -17.33 34.00
N VAL A 111 -7.14 -18.04 32.90
CA VAL A 111 -6.66 -17.65 31.59
C VAL A 111 -7.47 -16.48 31.09
N ARG A 112 -6.79 -15.47 30.54
CA ARG A 112 -7.41 -14.26 30.02
C ARG A 112 -7.22 -14.17 28.52
N PHE A 113 -8.12 -13.45 27.88
CA PHE A 113 -7.91 -12.96 26.52
C PHE A 113 -6.55 -12.24 26.44
N LEU A 114 -5.78 -12.52 25.38
CA LEU A 114 -4.41 -12.06 25.16
C LEU A 114 -3.31 -12.70 26.04
N ASP A 115 -3.62 -13.71 26.86
CA ASP A 115 -2.55 -14.52 27.45
C ASP A 115 -1.84 -15.35 26.35
N PRO A 116 -0.50 -15.45 26.34
CA PRO A 116 0.21 -16.06 25.22
C PRO A 116 -0.09 -17.56 25.11
N THR A 117 -0.31 -18.04 23.89
CA THR A 117 -0.67 -19.42 23.59
C THR A 117 0.55 -20.25 23.20
N MET A 118 0.42 -21.57 23.28
CA MET A 118 1.42 -22.57 22.92
C MET A 118 0.73 -23.66 22.10
N HIS A 119 0.75 -23.55 20.77
CA HIS A 119 0.19 -24.56 19.89
C HIS A 119 1.15 -25.74 19.74
N ASN A 120 0.61 -26.95 19.79
CA ASN A 120 1.34 -28.21 19.62
C ASN A 120 2.53 -28.39 20.60
N GLY A 121 2.52 -27.65 21.72
CA GLY A 121 3.53 -27.72 22.78
C GLY A 121 4.88 -27.08 22.44
N ASN A 122 4.93 -26.13 21.51
CA ASN A 122 6.16 -25.41 21.17
C ASN A 122 6.01 -23.89 21.41
N THR A 123 6.96 -23.29 22.12
CA THR A 123 7.04 -21.85 22.37
C THR A 123 7.38 -21.05 21.12
N PHE A 124 8.10 -21.64 20.16
CA PHE A 124 8.43 -20.98 18.89
C PHE A 124 7.24 -20.87 17.94
N ASN A 125 6.19 -21.67 18.13
CA ASN A 125 5.01 -21.66 17.25
C ASN A 125 3.98 -20.58 17.61
N THR A 126 4.15 -19.88 18.73
CA THR A 126 3.14 -18.93 19.23
C THR A 126 3.70 -18.01 20.31
N ALA A 127 4.18 -16.85 19.90
CA ALA A 127 4.25 -15.68 20.75
C ALA A 127 3.61 -14.50 20.02
N PHE A 128 2.35 -14.65 19.60
CA PHE A 128 1.57 -13.52 19.10
C PHE A 128 0.29 -13.37 19.91
N ILE A 129 0.21 -12.24 20.59
CA ILE A 129 -1.03 -11.67 21.11
C ILE A 129 -1.80 -11.14 19.90
N SER A 130 -2.75 -11.92 19.36
CA SER A 130 -3.63 -11.43 18.29
C SER A 130 -4.71 -10.55 18.90
N ASN A 131 -4.54 -9.22 18.82
CA ASN A 131 -5.52 -8.24 19.31
C ASN A 131 -6.71 -8.05 18.34
N GLY A 132 -6.90 -8.94 17.35
CA GLY A 132 -7.93 -8.77 16.31
C GLY A 132 -7.73 -7.55 15.41
N GLN A 133 -6.55 -6.94 15.44
CA GLN A 133 -6.14 -5.76 14.70
C GLN A 133 -4.90 -6.08 13.89
N THR A 134 -4.72 -5.43 12.75
CA THR A 134 -3.41 -5.43 12.13
C THR A 134 -2.52 -4.50 12.96
N GLY A 135 -1.20 -4.73 13.01
CA GLY A 135 -0.27 -3.86 13.74
C GLY A 135 -0.16 -2.43 13.17
N LEU A 136 -1.07 -2.04 12.28
CA LEU A 136 -1.16 -0.73 11.65
C LEU A 136 -2.12 0.17 12.45
N ALA A 137 -1.64 1.36 12.74
CA ALA A 137 -2.43 2.42 13.32
C ALA A 137 -2.08 3.76 12.65
N TYR A 138 -3.00 4.70 12.80
CA TYR A 138 -2.90 6.05 12.28
C TYR A 138 -2.96 7.02 13.45
N GLY A 139 -2.12 8.06 13.40
CA GLY A 139 -2.13 9.13 14.39
C GLY A 139 -1.33 8.87 15.66
N ASP A 140 -0.61 7.75 15.75
CA ASP A 140 0.21 7.37 16.91
C ASP A 140 1.72 7.41 16.66
N ASP A 141 2.15 7.90 15.49
CA ASP A 141 3.55 7.95 15.09
C ASP A 141 4.32 9.16 15.69
N ALA A 142 3.60 10.24 16.01
CA ALA A 142 4.16 11.48 16.54
C ALA A 142 3.24 12.12 17.58
N PRO A 143 3.78 12.74 18.65
CA PRO A 143 2.97 13.45 19.64
C PRO A 143 2.12 14.52 18.95
N CYS A 144 0.85 14.62 19.36
CA CYS A 144 0.00 15.65 18.82
C CYS A 144 0.52 17.03 19.24
N VAL A 145 0.97 17.74 18.24
CA VAL A 145 1.53 19.08 18.29
C VAL A 145 0.52 20.15 18.69
N VAL A 146 -0.79 19.85 18.66
CA VAL A 146 -1.87 20.73 19.10
C VAL A 146 -2.15 20.57 20.59
N CYS A 147 -2.52 19.36 21.04
CA CYS A 147 -2.94 19.15 22.44
C CYS A 147 -1.82 18.60 23.35
N ARG A 148 -0.70 18.15 22.79
CA ARG A 148 0.46 17.55 23.48
C ARG A 148 0.12 16.35 24.38
N GLN A 149 -1.05 15.74 24.18
CA GLN A 149 -1.46 14.55 24.92
C GLN A 149 -0.79 13.29 24.39
N ALA A 150 -0.92 12.20 25.14
CA ALA A 150 -0.37 10.88 24.80
C ALA A 150 -0.82 10.41 23.40
N LEU A 151 0.06 9.64 22.74
CA LEU A 151 -0.15 9.08 21.40
C LEU A 151 -1.44 8.27 21.31
N ASP A 152 -1.79 7.57 22.39
CA ASP A 152 -2.97 6.69 22.45
C ASP A 152 -4.29 7.46 22.19
N ASN A 153 -4.37 8.75 22.54
CA ASN A 153 -5.58 9.55 22.34
C ASN A 153 -5.87 9.85 20.86
N HIS A 154 -4.86 9.75 20.00
CA HIS A 154 -4.94 10.05 18.57
C HIS A 154 -4.95 8.78 17.72
N ARG A 155 -4.75 7.61 18.33
CA ARG A 155 -4.58 6.35 17.62
C ARG A 155 -5.89 5.85 17.02
N VAL A 156 -5.86 5.50 15.73
CA VAL A 156 -6.92 4.79 15.02
C VAL A 156 -6.35 3.51 14.43
N HIS A 157 -6.88 2.35 14.85
CA HIS A 157 -6.40 1.04 14.40
C HIS A 157 -7.07 0.56 13.11
N GLU A 158 -6.30 -0.15 12.29
CA GLU A 158 -6.87 -1.00 11.24
C GLU A 158 -7.45 -2.28 11.86
N THR A 159 -8.70 -2.58 11.53
CA THR A 159 -9.44 -3.77 12.00
C THR A 159 -9.88 -4.62 10.81
N SER A 160 -10.20 -5.89 11.03
CA SER A 160 -10.75 -6.76 9.98
C SER A 160 -12.01 -6.17 9.34
N ALA A 161 -12.88 -5.52 10.13
CA ALA A 161 -14.11 -4.92 9.66
C ALA A 161 -13.88 -3.87 8.54
N VAL A 162 -12.94 -2.95 8.72
CA VAL A 162 -12.65 -1.95 7.67
C VAL A 162 -11.94 -2.60 6.49
N VAL A 163 -11.06 -3.57 6.72
CA VAL A 163 -10.38 -4.30 5.64
C VAL A 163 -11.38 -5.05 4.75
N GLU A 164 -12.35 -5.75 5.33
CA GLU A 164 -13.40 -6.46 4.58
C GLU A 164 -14.22 -5.51 3.71
N THR A 165 -14.56 -4.33 4.24
CA THR A 165 -15.35 -3.35 3.49
C THR A 165 -14.56 -2.75 2.34
N LEU A 166 -13.27 -2.53 2.54
CA LEU A 166 -12.37 -2.05 1.51
C LEU A 166 -12.14 -3.14 0.44
N LEU A 167 -12.06 -4.42 0.81
CA LEU A 167 -12.01 -5.53 -0.16
C LEU A 167 -13.28 -5.61 -1.03
N ALA A 168 -14.46 -5.31 -0.47
CA ALA A 168 -15.69 -5.22 -1.26
C ALA A 168 -15.63 -4.09 -2.30
N LEU A 169 -15.06 -2.94 -1.95
CA LEU A 169 -14.80 -1.85 -2.91
C LEU A 169 -13.79 -2.26 -3.99
N PHE A 170 -12.74 -2.99 -3.63
CA PHE A 170 -11.78 -3.52 -4.59
C PHE A 170 -12.44 -4.48 -5.58
N ALA A 171 -13.37 -5.34 -5.13
CA ALA A 171 -14.11 -6.22 -6.03
C ALA A 171 -14.94 -5.44 -7.07
N GLU A 172 -15.59 -4.34 -6.66
CA GLU A 172 -16.32 -3.47 -7.61
C GLU A 172 -15.40 -2.75 -8.59
N LEU A 173 -14.25 -2.27 -8.11
CA LEU A 173 -13.22 -1.66 -8.96
C LEU A 173 -12.67 -2.66 -9.98
N GLU A 174 -12.40 -3.90 -9.57
CA GLU A 174 -11.91 -4.95 -10.46
C GLU A 174 -12.92 -5.31 -11.54
N LYS A 175 -14.20 -5.42 -11.20
CA LYS A 175 -15.27 -5.64 -12.18
C LYS A 175 -15.26 -4.53 -13.25
N LYS A 176 -15.10 -3.28 -12.85
CA LYS A 176 -15.03 -2.13 -13.76
C LYS A 176 -13.73 -2.11 -14.57
N PHE A 177 -12.62 -2.46 -13.93
CA PHE A 177 -11.29 -2.47 -14.56
C PHE A 177 -11.18 -3.52 -15.66
N ARG A 178 -11.85 -4.68 -15.54
CA ARG A 178 -11.86 -5.73 -16.59
C ARG A 178 -12.24 -5.21 -17.97
N ALA A 179 -13.14 -4.22 -18.05
CA ALA A 179 -13.54 -3.62 -19.33
C ALA A 179 -12.48 -2.70 -19.97
N GLN A 180 -11.43 -2.34 -19.23
CA GLN A 180 -10.34 -1.46 -19.65
C GLN A 180 -8.99 -2.18 -19.69
N GLU A 181 -8.86 -3.32 -19.01
CA GLU A 181 -7.59 -4.02 -18.80
C GLU A 181 -6.90 -4.40 -20.11
N GLU A 182 -7.62 -5.03 -21.04
CA GLU A 182 -7.05 -5.47 -22.32
C GLU A 182 -6.53 -4.28 -23.13
N LEU A 183 -7.33 -3.20 -23.22
CA LEU A 183 -6.96 -1.97 -23.91
C LEU A 183 -5.72 -1.31 -23.29
N LEU A 184 -5.67 -1.22 -21.96
CA LEU A 184 -4.52 -0.64 -21.25
C LEU A 184 -3.25 -1.47 -21.44
N ARG A 185 -3.34 -2.80 -21.36
CA ARG A 185 -2.19 -3.69 -21.61
C ARG A 185 -1.71 -3.59 -23.06
N LYS A 186 -2.63 -3.55 -24.02
CA LYS A 186 -2.32 -3.31 -25.44
C LYS A 186 -1.66 -1.96 -25.64
N TYR A 187 -2.19 -0.89 -25.03
CA TYR A 187 -1.63 0.44 -25.11
C TYR A 187 -0.19 0.48 -24.59
N LEU A 188 0.08 -0.08 -23.41
CA LEU A 188 1.42 -0.13 -22.83
C LEU A 188 2.41 -0.89 -23.71
N ALA A 189 1.99 -2.01 -24.31
CA ALA A 189 2.82 -2.75 -25.26
C ALA A 189 3.14 -1.91 -26.52
N LEU A 190 2.16 -1.17 -27.06
CA LEU A 190 2.37 -0.28 -28.21
C LEU A 190 3.26 0.93 -27.87
N VAL A 191 3.18 1.45 -26.64
CA VAL A 191 4.10 2.50 -26.17
C VAL A 191 5.54 1.99 -26.18
N GLU A 192 5.78 0.77 -25.67
CA GLU A 192 7.12 0.20 -25.65
C GLU A 192 7.62 -0.08 -27.08
N GLN A 193 6.80 -0.68 -27.94
CA GLN A 193 7.16 -0.87 -29.36
C GLN A 193 7.50 0.46 -30.06
N ARG A 194 6.74 1.52 -29.78
CA ARG A 194 7.00 2.86 -30.33
C ARG A 194 8.33 3.41 -29.81
N ARG A 195 8.63 3.21 -28.53
CA ARG A 195 9.88 3.63 -27.90
C ARG A 195 11.08 2.89 -28.51
N GLU A 196 11.00 1.58 -28.66
CA GLU A 196 12.04 0.76 -29.28
C GLU A 196 12.31 1.19 -30.73
N LYS A 197 11.26 1.41 -31.52
CA LYS A 197 11.39 1.94 -32.89
C LYS A 197 12.06 3.31 -32.90
N ARG A 198 11.65 4.25 -32.04
CA ARG A 198 12.27 5.58 -31.95
C ARG A 198 13.73 5.52 -31.51
N ALA A 199 14.09 4.63 -30.59
CA ALA A 199 15.45 4.49 -30.09
C ALA A 199 16.46 4.09 -31.18
N VAL A 200 16.03 3.45 -32.28
CA VAL A 200 16.89 3.19 -33.44
C VAL A 200 17.23 4.48 -34.18
N PHE A 201 16.24 5.35 -34.40
CA PHE A 201 16.45 6.64 -35.07
C PHE A 201 17.18 7.62 -34.18
N GLU A 202 16.90 7.62 -32.88
CA GLU A 202 17.57 8.49 -31.90
C GLU A 202 19.08 8.23 -31.88
N ARG A 203 19.50 6.96 -31.88
CA ARG A 203 20.93 6.61 -32.02
C ARG A 203 21.56 7.16 -33.30
N LYS A 204 20.87 7.03 -34.44
CA LYS A 204 21.37 7.61 -35.72
C LYS A 204 21.46 9.13 -35.65
N ILE A 205 20.44 9.78 -35.08
CA ILE A 205 20.40 11.23 -34.91
C ILE A 205 21.53 11.69 -34.01
N ASP A 206 21.83 10.98 -32.92
CA ASP A 206 22.92 11.30 -32.01
C ASP A 206 24.27 11.22 -32.72
N GLU A 207 24.51 10.14 -33.48
CA GLU A 207 25.72 9.98 -34.32
C GLU A 207 25.86 11.14 -35.32
N GLN A 208 24.79 11.48 -36.04
CA GLN A 208 24.81 12.60 -36.99
C GLN A 208 24.99 13.95 -36.28
N SER A 209 24.45 14.11 -35.07
CA SER A 209 24.56 15.35 -34.28
C SER A 209 25.98 15.60 -33.79
N VAL A 210 26.73 14.54 -33.45
CA VAL A 210 28.17 14.64 -33.15
C VAL A 210 28.93 15.14 -34.37
N SER A 211 28.66 14.57 -35.55
CA SER A 211 29.29 15.00 -36.81
C SER A 211 28.91 16.45 -37.17
N LEU A 212 27.65 16.83 -37.01
CA LEU A 212 27.20 18.21 -37.20
C LEU A 212 27.98 19.18 -36.30
N LYS A 213 28.16 18.85 -35.01
CA LYS A 213 28.89 19.69 -34.06
C LYS A 213 30.35 19.91 -34.47
N GLN A 214 31.00 18.88 -35.00
CA GLN A 214 32.37 18.98 -35.56
C GLN A 214 32.40 19.92 -36.77
N LEU A 215 31.45 19.79 -37.70
CA LEU A 215 31.33 20.65 -38.87
C LEU A 215 31.03 22.10 -38.49
N GLU A 216 30.18 22.32 -37.48
CA GLU A 216 29.86 23.66 -36.95
C GLU A 216 31.10 24.31 -36.34
N THR A 217 31.92 23.54 -35.61
CA THR A 217 33.19 24.03 -35.06
C THR A 217 34.18 24.37 -36.17
N ALA A 218 34.30 23.52 -37.20
CA ALA A 218 35.16 23.79 -38.35
C ALA A 218 34.70 25.03 -39.14
N ALA A 219 33.38 25.20 -39.35
CA ALA A 219 32.82 26.37 -40.01
C ALA A 219 33.01 27.65 -39.18
N ALA A 220 32.93 27.57 -37.85
CA ALA A 220 33.22 28.69 -36.96
C ALA A 220 34.71 29.10 -36.98
N SER A 221 35.62 28.11 -37.04
CA SER A 221 37.04 28.37 -37.22
C SER A 221 37.30 29.05 -38.57
N ALA A 222 36.78 28.49 -39.68
CA ALA A 222 36.93 29.06 -41.02
C ALA A 222 36.36 30.48 -41.13
N LYS A 223 35.28 30.78 -40.39
CA LYS A 223 34.73 32.14 -40.29
C LYS A 223 35.69 33.09 -39.59
N THR A 224 36.24 32.67 -38.45
CA THR A 224 37.24 33.44 -37.71
C THR A 224 38.48 33.73 -38.56
N ASP A 225 38.96 32.73 -39.31
CA ASP A 225 40.10 32.88 -40.22
C ASP A 225 39.80 33.88 -41.35
N LEU A 226 38.60 33.82 -41.93
CA LEU A 226 38.13 34.77 -42.95
C LEU A 226 38.04 36.20 -42.42
N ASP A 227 37.47 36.37 -41.21
CA ASP A 227 37.27 37.69 -40.60
C ASP A 227 38.62 38.39 -40.33
N ASN A 228 39.63 37.62 -39.92
CA ASN A 228 40.99 38.09 -39.61
C ASN A 228 41.95 38.16 -40.82
N ALA A 229 41.53 37.72 -42.02
CA ALA A 229 42.43 37.59 -43.17
C ALA A 229 42.76 38.94 -43.86
N PRO A 230 43.98 39.09 -44.40
CA PRO A 230 44.33 40.20 -45.27
C PRO A 230 43.54 40.16 -46.59
N LYS A 231 43.34 41.31 -47.24
CA LYS A 231 42.43 41.49 -48.39
C LYS A 231 42.67 40.48 -49.52
N GLU A 232 43.93 40.14 -49.78
CA GLU A 232 44.33 39.25 -50.87
C GLU A 232 43.89 37.80 -50.66
N LYS A 233 43.74 37.36 -49.39
CA LYS A 233 43.34 35.98 -49.03
C LYS A 233 41.85 35.82 -48.75
N LYS A 234 41.09 36.92 -48.59
CA LYS A 234 39.65 36.87 -48.26
C LYS A 234 38.80 36.12 -49.29
N ALA A 235 39.15 36.20 -50.57
CA ALA A 235 38.40 35.52 -51.62
C ALA A 235 38.53 33.98 -51.54
N GLU A 236 39.72 33.48 -51.22
CA GLU A 236 39.99 32.05 -51.06
C GLU A 236 39.35 31.50 -49.77
N LEU A 237 39.57 32.17 -48.63
CA LEU A 237 38.98 31.80 -47.35
C LEU A 237 37.45 31.91 -47.35
N GLY A 238 36.89 32.84 -48.12
CA GLY A 238 35.44 32.97 -48.32
C GLY A 238 34.84 31.74 -49.01
N LYS A 239 35.54 31.16 -49.99
CA LYS A 239 35.11 29.89 -50.62
C LYS A 239 35.16 28.73 -49.61
N SER A 240 36.23 28.64 -48.83
CA SER A 240 36.39 27.62 -47.79
C SER A 240 35.29 27.70 -46.73
N TYR A 241 34.99 28.90 -46.23
CA TYR A 241 33.89 29.14 -45.30
C TYR A 241 32.53 28.73 -45.89
N ASN A 242 32.24 29.15 -47.13
CA ASN A 242 30.98 28.79 -47.79
C ASN A 242 30.85 27.27 -47.99
N GLU A 243 31.94 26.57 -48.30
CA GLU A 243 31.96 25.12 -48.41
C GLU A 243 31.70 24.45 -47.05
N ALA A 244 32.33 24.94 -45.98
CA ALA A 244 32.09 24.47 -44.62
C ALA A 244 30.63 24.70 -44.19
N GLN A 245 30.05 25.87 -44.49
CA GLN A 245 28.65 26.17 -44.23
C GLN A 245 27.69 25.25 -45.02
N LYS A 246 28.03 24.93 -46.27
CA LYS A 246 27.25 23.99 -47.08
C LYS A 246 27.24 22.61 -46.45
N LYS A 247 28.40 22.12 -45.95
CA LYS A 247 28.49 20.84 -45.22
C LYS A 247 27.64 20.83 -43.95
N VAL A 248 27.65 21.91 -43.16
CA VAL A 248 26.78 22.08 -41.97
C VAL A 248 25.30 22.00 -42.37
N THR A 249 24.92 22.71 -43.43
CA THR A 249 23.52 22.75 -43.90
C THR A 249 23.06 21.37 -44.36
N THR A 250 23.84 20.70 -45.20
CA THR A 250 23.57 19.31 -45.62
C THR A 250 23.40 18.39 -44.43
N LYS A 251 24.28 18.50 -43.43
CA LYS A 251 24.20 17.64 -42.24
C LYS A 251 22.98 17.89 -41.38
N ARG A 252 22.55 19.15 -41.28
CA ARG A 252 21.31 19.54 -40.59
C ARG A 252 20.07 18.99 -41.32
N ASP A 253 20.08 19.02 -42.65
CA ASP A 253 18.99 18.45 -43.47
C ASP A 253 18.93 16.92 -43.34
N GLU A 254 20.07 16.23 -43.27
CA GLU A 254 20.13 14.78 -42.98
C GLU A 254 19.50 14.45 -41.62
N ILE A 255 19.83 15.19 -40.55
CA ILE A 255 19.22 14.99 -39.23
C ILE A 255 17.71 15.25 -39.27
N LYS A 256 17.27 16.29 -40.00
CA LYS A 256 15.85 16.60 -40.18
C LYS A 256 15.12 15.49 -40.93
N ALA A 257 15.74 14.91 -41.96
CA ALA A 257 15.20 13.77 -42.68
C ALA A 257 15.05 12.54 -41.77
N LEU A 258 16.07 12.22 -40.96
CA LEU A 258 16.01 11.13 -39.99
C LEU A 258 14.88 11.30 -38.96
N ARG A 259 14.66 12.53 -38.47
CA ARG A 259 13.53 12.84 -37.56
C ARG A 259 12.18 12.59 -38.23
N ARG A 260 12.04 12.96 -39.51
CA ARG A 260 10.82 12.72 -40.28
C ARG A 260 10.60 11.22 -40.55
N GLU A 261 11.66 10.48 -40.88
CA GLU A 261 11.60 9.02 -41.02
C GLU A 261 11.17 8.34 -39.71
N ALA A 262 11.67 8.81 -38.56
CA ALA A 262 11.28 8.30 -37.25
C ALA A 262 9.78 8.53 -36.96
N GLU A 263 9.24 9.68 -37.38
CA GLU A 263 7.82 10.00 -37.26
C GLU A 263 6.98 9.07 -38.13
N VAL A 264 7.30 8.94 -39.42
CA VAL A 264 6.61 8.03 -40.36
C VAL A 264 6.67 6.58 -39.87
N ALA A 265 7.83 6.11 -39.42
CA ALA A 265 8.02 4.74 -38.92
C ALA A 265 7.20 4.43 -37.66
N THR A 266 6.72 5.45 -36.95
CA THR A 266 5.91 5.32 -35.73
C THR A 266 4.50 5.89 -35.87
N GLU A 267 4.09 6.27 -37.08
CA GLU A 267 2.80 6.90 -37.34
C GLU A 267 1.64 5.97 -37.03
N ASP A 268 1.68 4.72 -37.54
CA ASP A 268 0.61 3.74 -37.32
C ASP A 268 0.46 3.36 -35.84
N LEU A 269 1.59 3.22 -35.12
CA LEU A 269 1.57 3.01 -33.67
C LEU A 269 0.93 4.20 -32.95
N THR A 270 1.24 5.42 -33.40
CA THR A 270 0.68 6.64 -32.81
C THR A 270 -0.82 6.76 -33.08
N LYS A 271 -1.30 6.36 -34.27
CA LYS A 271 -2.72 6.31 -34.60
C LYS A 271 -3.46 5.28 -33.74
N GLU A 272 -2.91 4.08 -33.59
CA GLU A 272 -3.52 3.03 -32.77
C GLU A 272 -3.55 3.41 -31.27
N LEU A 273 -2.48 4.04 -30.76
CA LEU A 273 -2.46 4.58 -29.39
C LEU A 273 -3.57 5.62 -29.17
N ARG A 274 -3.77 6.54 -30.12
CA ARG A 274 -4.86 7.53 -30.06
C ARG A 274 -6.23 6.85 -30.05
N LYS A 275 -6.45 5.90 -30.95
CA LYS A 275 -7.70 5.14 -31.01
C LYS A 275 -8.02 4.42 -29.70
N ILE A 276 -7.02 3.79 -29.07
CA ILE A 276 -7.20 3.14 -27.77
C ILE A 276 -7.52 4.17 -26.69
N ASN A 277 -6.85 5.33 -26.68
CA ASN A 277 -7.17 6.40 -25.74
C ASN A 277 -8.58 6.97 -25.93
N ASP A 278 -9.05 7.13 -27.16
CA ASP A 278 -10.42 7.57 -27.45
C ASP A 278 -11.43 6.54 -26.89
N GLU A 279 -11.16 5.24 -27.07
CA GLU A 279 -12.01 4.19 -26.53
C GLU A 279 -11.98 4.13 -24.99
N LEU A 280 -10.82 4.32 -24.37
CA LEU A 280 -10.68 4.38 -22.92
C LEU A 280 -11.39 5.61 -22.34
N GLY A 281 -11.25 6.77 -22.98
CA GLY A 281 -11.90 8.03 -22.57
C GLY A 281 -13.42 8.01 -22.72
N ALA A 282 -13.96 7.16 -23.60
CA ALA A 282 -15.40 6.93 -23.71
C ALA A 282 -15.99 6.07 -22.57
N LYS A 283 -15.15 5.46 -21.72
CA LYS A 283 -15.55 4.68 -20.54
C LYS A 283 -15.21 5.47 -19.27
N PRO A 284 -15.89 5.23 -18.13
CA PRO A 284 -15.49 5.82 -16.85
C PRO A 284 -14.12 5.29 -16.42
N PRO A 285 -13.03 6.08 -16.47
CA PRO A 285 -11.69 5.56 -16.22
C PRO A 285 -11.58 5.09 -14.77
N VAL A 286 -11.04 3.88 -14.56
CA VAL A 286 -10.80 3.38 -13.21
C VAL A 286 -9.51 3.98 -12.66
N LEU A 287 -8.44 3.94 -13.44
CA LEU A 287 -7.14 4.52 -13.08
C LEU A 287 -7.06 6.01 -13.47
N GLY A 288 -6.17 6.74 -12.81
CA GLY A 288 -5.95 8.16 -13.12
C GLY A 288 -5.11 8.33 -14.39
N GLU A 289 -5.12 9.54 -14.95
CA GLU A 289 -4.23 9.90 -16.05
C GLU A 289 -2.77 9.96 -15.57
N ASP A 290 -1.88 9.35 -16.33
CA ASP A 290 -0.43 9.38 -16.13
C ASP A 290 0.23 10.07 -17.33
N GLU A 291 0.78 11.25 -17.12
CA GLU A 291 1.47 12.02 -18.17
C GLU A 291 2.63 11.24 -18.79
N ARG A 292 3.27 10.34 -18.03
CA ARG A 292 4.40 9.54 -18.53
C ARG A 292 4.00 8.55 -19.61
N THR A 293 2.81 7.97 -19.49
CA THR A 293 2.28 7.00 -20.45
C THR A 293 1.34 7.68 -21.45
N GLY A 294 0.76 8.82 -21.09
CA GLY A 294 -0.26 9.54 -21.86
C GLY A 294 -1.62 8.87 -21.85
N THR A 295 -1.94 8.07 -20.81
CA THR A 295 -3.23 7.38 -20.68
C THR A 295 -3.61 7.13 -19.21
N TYR A 296 -4.73 6.44 -18.98
CA TYR A 296 -5.27 6.08 -17.67
C TYR A 296 -4.52 4.90 -17.02
N THR A 297 -3.26 5.10 -16.64
CA THR A 297 -2.44 4.07 -15.97
C THR A 297 -2.03 4.44 -14.55
N LYS A 298 -2.38 5.64 -14.06
CA LYS A 298 -1.92 6.13 -12.76
C LYS A 298 -2.61 5.37 -11.63
N PRO A 299 -1.86 4.60 -10.83
CA PRO A 299 -2.39 3.95 -9.63
C PRO A 299 -2.60 4.97 -8.51
N TYR A 300 -3.38 4.60 -7.49
CA TYR A 300 -3.66 5.46 -6.34
C TYR A 300 -3.89 4.64 -5.06
N MET A 301 -3.72 5.30 -3.91
CA MET A 301 -4.11 4.77 -2.62
C MET A 301 -5.64 4.82 -2.49
N ILE A 302 -6.22 3.76 -1.93
CA ILE A 302 -7.63 3.71 -1.55
C ILE A 302 -7.70 3.62 -0.04
N GLY A 303 -8.41 4.55 0.57
CA GLY A 303 -8.69 4.53 2.00
C GLY A 303 -10.16 4.25 2.27
N ALA A 304 -10.42 3.58 3.39
CA ALA A 304 -11.75 3.48 3.97
C ALA A 304 -11.69 3.71 5.48
N CYS A 305 -12.75 4.27 6.05
CA CYS A 305 -12.90 4.35 7.50
C CYS A 305 -14.34 4.09 7.93
N ILE A 306 -14.51 3.68 9.19
CA ILE A 306 -15.80 3.45 9.84
C ILE A 306 -15.86 4.36 11.06
N CYS A 307 -16.96 5.09 11.24
CA CYS A 307 -17.12 5.98 12.38
C CYS A 307 -17.60 5.26 13.67
N LYS A 308 -17.57 5.98 14.79
CA LYS A 308 -17.97 5.54 16.14
C LYS A 308 -19.47 5.67 16.42
N CYS A 309 -20.29 6.15 15.47
CA CYS A 309 -21.72 6.34 15.68
C CYS A 309 -22.37 5.05 16.21
N SER A 310 -23.15 5.18 17.29
CA SER A 310 -23.84 4.07 17.93
C SER A 310 -25.00 3.54 17.08
N GLN A 311 -25.61 4.39 16.27
CA GLN A 311 -26.68 4.04 15.34
C GLN A 311 -26.20 4.31 13.90
N ALA A 312 -26.26 3.29 13.04
CA ALA A 312 -25.88 3.35 11.63
C ALA A 312 -24.50 3.98 11.37
N PRO A 313 -23.39 3.31 11.76
CA PRO A 313 -22.05 3.81 11.54
C PRO A 313 -21.81 4.10 10.06
N LYS A 314 -21.43 5.34 9.76
CA LYS A 314 -21.05 5.75 8.41
C LYS A 314 -19.71 5.10 8.04
N MET A 315 -19.67 4.66 6.78
CA MET A 315 -18.46 4.16 6.15
C MET A 315 -18.05 5.18 5.11
N LEU A 316 -16.82 5.67 5.17
CA LEU A 316 -16.29 6.64 4.21
C LEU A 316 -15.26 5.96 3.33
N ALA A 317 -15.20 6.34 2.06
CA ALA A 317 -14.16 5.90 1.14
C ALA A 317 -13.55 7.09 0.40
N ALA A 318 -12.23 7.07 0.24
CA ALA A 318 -11.49 8.11 -0.46
C ALA A 318 -10.38 7.50 -1.30
N ALA A 319 -9.95 8.22 -2.34
CA ALA A 319 -8.76 7.91 -3.11
C ALA A 319 -7.72 9.02 -2.94
N SER A 320 -6.43 8.67 -3.03
CA SER A 320 -5.38 9.69 -3.16
C SER A 320 -5.42 10.33 -4.54
N GLY A 321 -5.11 11.62 -4.63
CA GLY A 321 -5.25 12.35 -5.88
C GLY A 321 -6.72 12.67 -6.19
N LYS A 322 -6.95 13.17 -7.40
CA LYS A 322 -8.28 13.38 -7.95
C LYS A 322 -9.05 12.05 -8.06
N VAL A 323 -10.26 11.98 -7.53
CA VAL A 323 -11.12 10.79 -7.69
C VAL A 323 -11.45 10.57 -9.17
N THR A 324 -11.30 9.32 -9.61
CA THR A 324 -11.65 8.90 -10.97
C THR A 324 -13.15 8.61 -11.07
N PRO A 325 -13.77 8.80 -12.25
CA PRO A 325 -15.18 8.41 -12.46
C PRO A 325 -15.43 6.93 -12.11
N GLY A 326 -14.53 6.02 -12.51
CA GLY A 326 -14.63 4.60 -12.19
C GLY A 326 -14.56 4.30 -10.68
N PHE A 327 -13.76 5.07 -9.92
CA PHE A 327 -13.75 4.97 -8.46
C PHE A 327 -15.06 5.45 -7.84
N SER A 328 -15.57 6.61 -8.26
CA SER A 328 -16.86 7.13 -7.79
C SER A 328 -17.99 6.12 -8.04
N ASP A 329 -18.03 5.52 -9.23
CA ASP A 329 -19.01 4.52 -9.59
C ASP A 329 -18.86 3.24 -8.78
N ALA A 330 -17.63 2.81 -8.47
CA ALA A 330 -17.38 1.65 -7.64
C ALA A 330 -17.86 1.87 -6.20
N VAL A 331 -17.55 3.04 -5.62
CA VAL A 331 -18.04 3.44 -4.30
C VAL A 331 -19.57 3.42 -4.26
N LYS A 332 -20.24 4.02 -5.25
CA LYS A 332 -21.71 3.98 -5.37
C LYS A 332 -22.25 2.55 -5.48
N ALA A 333 -21.62 1.70 -6.29
CA ALA A 333 -22.04 0.32 -6.50
C ALA A 333 -21.98 -0.53 -5.23
N THR A 334 -21.09 -0.21 -4.27
CA THR A 334 -21.08 -0.93 -2.98
C THR A 334 -22.34 -0.68 -2.15
N GLY A 335 -23.02 0.46 -2.32
CA GLY A 335 -24.16 0.88 -1.49
C GLY A 335 -23.84 1.11 0.00
N LYS A 336 -22.55 1.06 0.39
CA LYS A 336 -22.11 1.13 1.80
C LYS A 336 -21.37 2.40 2.14
N PHE A 337 -20.62 2.93 1.17
CA PHE A 337 -19.68 4.02 1.40
C PHE A 337 -20.26 5.38 0.98
N VAL A 338 -19.93 6.39 1.77
CA VAL A 338 -19.98 7.80 1.35
C VAL A 338 -18.63 8.15 0.74
N LEU A 339 -18.64 8.66 -0.48
CA LEU A 339 -17.44 9.14 -1.18
C LEU A 339 -16.94 10.43 -0.55
N VAL A 340 -15.62 10.51 -0.32
CA VAL A 340 -14.92 11.73 0.10
C VAL A 340 -13.83 12.07 -0.92
N ASP A 341 -13.93 13.25 -1.53
CA ASP A 341 -13.07 13.69 -2.66
C ASP A 341 -12.22 14.94 -2.32
N GLY A 342 -12.07 15.27 -1.05
CA GLY A 342 -11.27 16.43 -0.67
C GLY A 342 -11.18 16.62 0.83
N PHE A 343 -10.31 17.52 1.23
CA PHE A 343 -10.24 18.04 2.59
C PHE A 343 -9.65 19.44 2.62
N THR A 344 -9.85 20.15 3.72
CA THR A 344 -9.28 21.46 3.99
C THR A 344 -8.10 21.34 4.94
N GLN A 345 -7.05 22.12 4.68
CA GLN A 345 -5.87 22.15 5.53
C GLN A 345 -5.96 23.31 6.52
N SER A 346 -5.59 23.07 7.78
CA SER A 346 -5.35 24.14 8.75
C SER A 346 -4.12 24.96 8.31
N ASP A 347 -4.02 26.23 8.72
CA ASP A 347 -2.85 27.06 8.37
C ASP A 347 -1.54 26.48 8.92
N ARG A 348 -1.63 25.76 10.03
CA ARG A 348 -0.54 25.01 10.63
C ARG A 348 -0.11 23.83 9.76
N GLN A 349 -1.06 23.09 9.19
CA GLN A 349 -0.76 22.01 8.25
C GLN A 349 -0.13 22.55 6.97
N LYS A 350 -0.61 23.68 6.44
CA LYS A 350 0.01 24.37 5.28
C LYS A 350 1.47 24.73 5.57
N GLY A 351 1.74 25.41 6.68
CA GLY A 351 3.12 25.78 7.05
C GLY A 351 4.03 24.57 7.32
N ALA A 352 3.48 23.46 7.83
CA ALA A 352 4.24 22.23 8.00
C ALA A 352 4.56 21.54 6.66
N LEU A 353 3.65 21.57 5.68
CA LEU A 353 3.90 21.05 4.32
C LEU A 353 4.99 21.84 3.59
N GLU A 354 5.01 23.16 3.75
CA GLU A 354 6.08 24.02 3.23
C GLU A 354 7.44 23.62 3.81
N ARG A 355 7.52 23.43 5.14
CA ARG A 355 8.75 22.95 5.80
C ARG A 355 9.19 21.56 5.33
N LEU A 356 8.23 20.69 5.03
CA LEU A 356 8.49 19.34 4.50
C LEU A 356 8.79 19.32 3.00
N ASN A 357 8.84 20.48 2.35
CA ASN A 357 9.04 20.64 0.91
C ASN A 357 8.06 19.78 0.08
N ARG A 358 6.79 19.77 0.50
CA ARG A 358 5.75 18.94 -0.11
C ARG A 358 4.66 19.80 -0.75
N ASN A 359 4.68 19.83 -2.08
CA ASN A 359 3.78 20.67 -2.90
C ASN A 359 2.31 20.21 -2.89
N ALA A 360 2.02 18.96 -2.53
CA ALA A 360 0.66 18.44 -2.44
C ALA A 360 0.53 17.39 -1.33
N TRP A 361 -0.52 17.54 -0.51
CA TRP A 361 -0.96 16.56 0.46
C TRP A 361 -2.36 16.11 0.07
N ASP A 362 -2.43 15.05 -0.73
CA ASP A 362 -3.66 14.56 -1.36
C ASP A 362 -3.81 13.05 -1.14
N CYS A 363 -3.49 12.60 0.07
CA CYS A 363 -3.60 11.20 0.49
C CYS A 363 -5.07 10.85 0.83
N ALA A 364 -5.43 9.57 0.85
CA ALA A 364 -6.79 9.17 1.19
C ALA A 364 -7.08 9.35 2.71
N ALA A 365 -6.10 9.08 3.57
CA ALA A 365 -6.23 9.28 5.02
C ALA A 365 -6.69 10.69 5.44
N PRO A 366 -6.03 11.80 5.08
CA PRO A 366 -6.47 13.13 5.52
C PRO A 366 -7.89 13.46 5.05
N LYS A 367 -8.29 13.03 3.85
CA LYS A 367 -9.69 13.13 3.38
C LYS A 367 -10.66 12.47 4.33
N LEU A 368 -10.40 11.21 4.68
CA LEU A 368 -11.24 10.42 5.56
C LEU A 368 -11.27 10.96 6.98
N LEU A 369 -10.13 11.42 7.48
CA LEU A 369 -9.99 11.90 8.85
C LEU A 369 -10.62 13.26 9.06
N GLU A 370 -10.58 14.15 8.06
CA GLU A 370 -11.32 15.40 8.13
C GLU A 370 -12.83 15.15 7.99
N ALA A 371 -13.26 14.42 6.97
CA ALA A 371 -14.68 14.13 6.76
C ALA A 371 -15.29 13.34 7.93
N GLY A 372 -14.48 12.48 8.56
CA GLY A 372 -14.76 11.92 9.87
C GLY A 372 -14.84 13.02 10.93
N GLY A 373 -13.70 13.58 11.35
CA GLY A 373 -13.61 14.48 12.50
C GLY A 373 -14.45 15.77 12.38
N ALA A 374 -14.17 16.58 11.37
CA ALA A 374 -14.83 17.88 11.14
C ALA A 374 -16.28 17.73 10.66
N GLY A 375 -16.62 16.61 10.01
CA GLY A 375 -17.99 16.27 9.64
C GLY A 375 -18.84 15.72 10.79
N GLY A 376 -18.31 15.68 12.02
CA GLY A 376 -18.99 15.20 13.22
C GLY A 376 -18.89 13.70 13.49
N HIS A 377 -18.28 12.93 12.59
CA HIS A 377 -18.13 11.46 12.64
C HIS A 377 -16.76 11.02 13.17
N LYS A 378 -16.63 10.69 14.44
CA LYS A 378 -15.33 10.24 14.99
C LYS A 378 -14.94 8.89 14.42
N VAL A 379 -13.69 8.71 14.00
CA VAL A 379 -13.19 7.51 13.33
C VAL A 379 -12.90 6.40 14.34
N LYS A 380 -13.54 5.24 14.15
CA LYS A 380 -13.32 4.03 14.95
C LYS A 380 -12.15 3.20 14.41
N THR A 381 -12.12 3.04 13.09
CA THR A 381 -11.11 2.22 12.40
C THR A 381 -10.92 2.72 10.98
N MET A 382 -9.71 2.57 10.44
CA MET A 382 -9.39 2.96 9.08
C MET A 382 -8.31 2.06 8.47
N SER A 383 -8.26 2.01 7.14
CA SER A 383 -7.27 1.27 6.36
C SER A 383 -7.00 2.01 5.07
N GLU A 384 -5.74 2.00 4.61
CA GLU A 384 -5.35 2.41 3.27
C GLU A 384 -4.62 1.27 2.56
N LYS A 385 -5.00 1.00 1.31
CA LYS A 385 -4.38 -0.01 0.46
C LYS A 385 -3.98 0.56 -0.90
N TRP A 386 -2.92 -0.01 -1.47
CA TRP A 386 -2.45 0.38 -2.79
C TRP A 386 -3.27 -0.27 -3.91
N TYR A 387 -3.88 0.54 -4.78
CA TYR A 387 -4.62 0.05 -5.94
C TYR A 387 -3.83 0.23 -7.23
N SER A 388 -3.14 -0.85 -7.63
CA SER A 388 -2.40 -0.92 -8.89
C SER A 388 -2.62 -2.24 -9.66
N PRO A 389 -3.75 -2.40 -10.36
CA PRO A 389 -4.08 -3.65 -11.06
C PRO A 389 -3.16 -3.94 -12.27
N LEU A 390 -2.40 -2.94 -12.74
CA LEU A 390 -1.38 -3.10 -13.78
C LEU A 390 0.00 -3.52 -13.23
N GLY A 391 0.15 -3.72 -11.92
CA GLY A 391 1.36 -4.26 -11.30
C GLY A 391 2.44 -3.23 -10.98
N VAL A 392 2.15 -1.93 -11.07
CA VAL A 392 3.05 -0.86 -10.61
C VAL A 392 3.10 -0.86 -9.08
N THR A 393 4.28 -0.92 -8.50
CA THR A 393 4.46 -0.86 -7.04
C THR A 393 4.54 0.59 -6.56
N VAL A 394 4.32 0.81 -5.26
CA VAL A 394 4.58 2.10 -4.60
C VAL A 394 5.68 1.94 -3.58
N LYS A 395 6.61 2.90 -3.54
CA LYS A 395 7.61 2.99 -2.48
C LYS A 395 7.17 4.05 -1.48
N VAL A 396 7.09 3.67 -0.22
CA VAL A 396 6.71 4.58 0.87
C VAL A 396 7.83 4.66 1.89
N THR A 397 8.21 5.89 2.19
CA THR A 397 9.07 6.20 3.34
C THR A 397 8.19 6.44 4.55
N TYR A 398 8.44 5.70 5.61
CA TYR A 398 7.74 5.82 6.89
C TYR A 398 8.70 5.58 8.05
N THR A 399 8.36 6.13 9.21
CA THR A 399 9.11 5.91 10.45
C THR A 399 8.39 4.87 11.29
N LYS A 400 9.11 3.83 11.73
CA LYS A 400 8.59 2.83 12.65
C LYS A 400 9.25 3.01 14.01
N THR A 401 8.44 3.16 15.04
CA THR A 401 8.94 3.16 16.43
C THR A 401 8.78 1.75 16.99
N LYS A 402 9.87 1.13 17.44
CA LYS A 402 9.86 -0.16 18.14
C LYS A 402 10.71 -0.04 19.39
N ASP A 403 10.16 -0.39 20.55
CA ASP A 403 10.86 -0.34 21.84
C ASP A 403 11.47 1.04 22.17
N GLY A 404 10.84 2.12 21.69
CA GLY A 404 11.31 3.50 21.86
C GLY A 404 12.33 3.97 20.80
N GLU A 405 12.83 3.07 19.96
CA GLU A 405 13.74 3.40 18.87
C GLU A 405 12.98 3.70 17.58
N LYS A 406 13.30 4.85 16.96
CA LYS A 406 12.75 5.25 15.66
C LYS A 406 13.67 4.78 14.54
N SER A 407 13.12 4.01 13.62
CA SER A 407 13.79 3.59 12.39
C SER A 407 13.06 4.16 11.18
N ARG A 408 13.80 4.79 10.27
CA ARG A 408 13.25 5.25 8.99
C ARG A 408 13.35 4.12 7.98
N ASN A 409 12.23 3.74 7.38
CA ASN A 409 12.14 2.61 6.48
C ASN A 409 11.66 3.09 5.10
N LEU A 410 12.25 2.54 4.05
CA LEU A 410 11.75 2.65 2.68
C LEU A 410 11.31 1.26 2.25
N GLN A 411 10.01 1.07 2.03
CA GLN A 411 9.45 -0.22 1.65
C GLN A 411 8.62 -0.10 0.38
N GLU A 412 8.63 -1.16 -0.40
CA GLU A 412 7.85 -1.31 -1.62
C GLU A 412 6.58 -2.11 -1.33
N PHE A 413 5.46 -1.64 -1.86
CA PHE A 413 4.13 -2.25 -1.68
C PHE A 413 3.49 -2.56 -3.03
N ARG A 414 2.84 -3.71 -3.09
CA ARG A 414 2.15 -4.26 -4.26
C ARG A 414 0.65 -4.00 -4.21
N HIS A 415 -0.03 -4.33 -5.30
CA HIS A 415 -1.48 -4.24 -5.41
C HIS A 415 -2.17 -4.95 -4.22
N LYS A 416 -3.18 -4.29 -3.62
CA LYS A 416 -3.96 -4.75 -2.45
C LYS A 416 -3.20 -4.86 -1.13
N GLU A 417 -1.93 -4.46 -1.06
CA GLU A 417 -1.23 -4.42 0.22
C GLU A 417 -1.68 -3.21 1.05
N SER A 418 -1.82 -3.40 2.36
CA SER A 418 -1.97 -2.28 3.30
C SER A 418 -0.66 -1.50 3.33
N VAL A 419 -0.76 -0.19 3.22
CA VAL A 419 0.40 0.71 3.20
C VAL A 419 0.36 1.57 4.46
N PRO A 420 1.46 1.63 5.24
CA PRO A 420 1.52 2.48 6.41
C PRO A 420 1.45 3.96 6.01
N SER A 421 1.09 4.80 6.98
CA SER A 421 1.17 6.25 6.85
C SER A 421 2.57 6.67 6.39
N CYS A 422 2.65 7.44 5.30
CA CYS A 422 3.92 8.05 4.91
C CYS A 422 4.39 9.08 5.96
N GLU A 423 5.67 9.42 5.96
CA GLU A 423 6.29 10.36 6.91
C GLU A 423 5.50 11.68 7.08
N THR A 424 4.98 12.25 5.99
CA THR A 424 4.13 13.45 6.05
C THR A 424 2.81 13.20 6.78
N CYS A 425 2.14 12.08 6.49
CA CYS A 425 0.90 11.72 7.17
C CYS A 425 1.16 11.43 8.65
N GLN A 426 2.26 10.76 8.99
CA GLN A 426 2.65 10.48 10.39
C GLN A 426 2.81 11.76 11.21
N GLU A 427 3.31 12.84 10.60
CA GLU A 427 3.49 14.12 11.27
C GLU A 427 2.20 14.93 11.41
N LEU A 428 1.34 14.92 10.39
CA LEU A 428 0.21 15.86 10.28
C LEU A 428 -1.15 15.30 10.69
N ILE A 429 -1.34 13.98 10.60
CA ILE A 429 -2.60 13.32 10.97
C ILE A 429 -2.93 13.43 12.46
N PRO A 430 -1.98 13.36 13.42
CA PRO A 430 -2.33 13.43 14.85
C PRO A 430 -3.19 14.65 15.21
N GLU A 431 -2.95 15.80 14.57
CA GLU A 431 -3.78 17.01 14.74
C GLU A 431 -5.25 16.78 14.35
N MET A 432 -5.50 16.05 13.25
CA MET A 432 -6.84 15.76 12.75
C MET A 432 -7.62 14.82 13.68
N LEU A 433 -6.90 14.04 14.49
CA LEU A 433 -7.46 13.07 15.42
C LEU A 433 -7.57 13.60 16.86
N CYS A 434 -7.23 14.87 17.09
CA CYS A 434 -7.21 15.47 18.43
C CYS A 434 -8.55 15.40 19.17
N LYS A 435 -9.66 15.43 18.42
CA LYS A 435 -11.03 15.34 18.95
C LYS A 435 -11.68 13.99 18.68
N ASN A 436 -10.89 12.96 18.34
CA ASN A 436 -11.44 11.67 17.93
C ASN A 436 -12.02 10.86 19.10
N GLN A 437 -11.70 11.23 20.35
CA GLN A 437 -12.25 10.59 21.56
C GLN A 437 -13.63 11.10 21.97
N GLU A 438 -14.08 12.21 21.39
CA GLU A 438 -15.44 12.72 21.61
C GLU A 438 -16.48 11.74 21.03
N GLU A 439 -17.75 11.95 21.34
CA GLU A 439 -18.84 11.26 20.66
C GLU A 439 -19.02 11.82 19.24
N CYS A 440 -19.67 11.03 18.38
CA CYS A 440 -20.10 11.56 17.09
C CYS A 440 -21.24 12.55 17.33
N SER A 441 -21.18 13.70 16.67
CA SER A 441 -22.16 14.79 16.78
C SER A 441 -23.26 14.70 15.75
#